data_AF-A0A1H0S8J3-F1
#
_entry.id   AF-A0A1H0S8J3-F1
#
_cell.length_a   1.000
_cell.length_b   1.000
_cell.length_c   1.000
_cell.angle_alpha   90.00
_cell.angle_beta   90.00
_cell.angle_gamma   90.00
#
_symmetry.space_group_name_H-M   'P 1'
#
loop_
_entity.id
_entity.type
_entity.pdbx_description
1 polymer ?
#
loop_
_entity_poly.entity_id
_entity_poly.type
_entity_poly.pdbx_seq_one_letter_code
_entity_poly.pdbx_strand_id
1 'polypeptide(L)'
;MLIDRSNRKITGVQYGKGDIVLRIYDKMLEIRKPHSIHKLDFFIDKWSGEIQKGQRHKELHSVTRVEFQIRKDALNQFLKVGNFNDFLKSSVAIWRYLTQDWFRHCVREVDRKNRNQDKAKISFFWKTVQAIANTPEIAVRAIKKNRFKAIKPLLDQTRGLLVSICAGLGHSPDDFFGMMATVQKIAVQQMEQAMEEYHPFRRKFLALANDYELTF
;
A
#
# COMPACT_ATOMS: atom_id res chain seq x y z
N MET A 1 19.65 -15.65 -5.35
CA MET A 1 18.28 -15.25 -5.76
C MET A 1 17.31 -16.12 -4.99
N LEU A 2 16.33 -15.52 -4.34
CA LEU A 2 15.24 -16.22 -3.66
C LEU A 2 14.00 -16.17 -4.56
N ILE A 3 13.19 -17.22 -4.53
CA ILE A 3 11.97 -17.34 -5.34
C ILE A 3 10.78 -17.33 -4.38
N ASP A 4 9.91 -16.33 -4.53
CA ASP A 4 8.69 -16.24 -3.74
C ASP A 4 7.63 -17.19 -4.32
N ARG A 5 6.97 -17.95 -3.44
CA ARG A 5 5.93 -18.91 -3.81
C ARG A 5 4.66 -18.70 -3.00
N SER A 6 3.52 -18.83 -3.67
CA SER A 6 2.19 -18.90 -3.06
C SER A 6 1.42 -20.07 -3.69
N ASN A 7 0.87 -20.97 -2.89
CA ASN A 7 0.19 -22.18 -3.36
C ASN A 7 0.99 -22.95 -4.43
N ARG A 8 2.30 -23.13 -4.20
CA ARG A 8 3.27 -23.79 -5.11
C ARG A 8 3.48 -23.09 -6.47
N LYS A 9 2.86 -21.93 -6.73
CA LYS A 9 3.13 -21.09 -7.89
C LYS A 9 4.21 -20.06 -7.56
N ILE A 10 5.10 -19.80 -8.51
CA ILE A 10 6.08 -18.72 -8.40
C ILE A 10 5.33 -17.40 -8.53
N THR A 11 5.49 -16.52 -7.54
CA THR A 11 4.81 -15.22 -7.49
C THR A 11 5.79 -14.04 -7.58
N GLY A 12 7.09 -14.32 -7.46
CA GLY A 12 8.12 -13.30 -7.57
C GLY A 12 9.52 -13.85 -7.34
N VAL A 13 10.49 -12.96 -7.46
CA VAL A 13 11.91 -13.20 -7.22
C VAL A 13 12.50 -12.07 -6.40
N GLN A 14 13.45 -12.43 -5.55
CA GLN A 14 14.25 -11.49 -4.78
C GLN A 14 15.74 -11.69 -5.09
N TYR A 15 16.46 -10.59 -5.26
CA TYR A 15 17.90 -10.57 -5.50
C TYR A 15 18.59 -9.60 -4.54
N GLY A 16 19.81 -9.94 -4.11
CA GLY A 16 20.54 -9.20 -3.08
C GLY A 16 20.18 -9.60 -1.65
N LYS A 17 20.92 -9.02 -0.70
CA LYS A 17 20.77 -9.20 0.76
C LYS A 17 21.36 -7.96 1.45
N GLY A 18 20.84 -7.62 2.63
CA GLY A 18 21.40 -6.53 3.44
C GLY A 18 21.01 -5.16 2.90
N ASP A 19 22.01 -4.46 2.37
CA ASP A 19 21.98 -3.02 2.05
C ASP A 19 21.09 -2.65 0.87
N ILE A 20 21.10 -3.48 -0.17
CA ILE A 20 20.25 -3.31 -1.36
C ILE A 20 19.59 -4.66 -1.66
N VAL A 21 18.26 -4.65 -1.80
CA VAL A 21 17.46 -5.82 -2.14
C VAL A 21 16.48 -5.45 -3.26
N LEU A 22 16.54 -6.19 -4.37
CA LEU A 22 15.57 -6.11 -5.46
C LEU A 22 14.47 -7.14 -5.26
N ARG A 23 13.22 -6.74 -5.48
CA ARG A 23 12.05 -7.61 -5.52
C ARG A 23 11.27 -7.38 -6.81
N ILE A 24 10.97 -8.47 -7.52
CA ILE A 24 10.13 -8.44 -8.72
C ILE A 24 9.00 -9.44 -8.50
N TYR A 25 7.75 -8.98 -8.42
CA TYR A 25 6.64 -9.85 -8.03
C TYR A 25 5.30 -9.42 -8.64
N ASP A 26 4.36 -10.37 -8.70
CA ASP A 26 2.97 -10.12 -9.07
C ASP A 26 2.26 -9.35 -7.95
N LYS A 27 2.04 -8.06 -8.17
CA LYS A 27 1.40 -7.17 -7.22
C LYS A 27 -0.10 -7.45 -7.07
N MET A 28 -0.75 -7.97 -8.12
CA MET A 28 -2.17 -8.32 -8.05
C MET A 28 -2.41 -9.49 -7.11
N LEU A 29 -1.51 -10.48 -7.08
CA LEU A 29 -1.59 -11.58 -6.11
C LEU A 29 -1.40 -11.11 -4.65
N GLU A 30 -0.58 -10.09 -4.41
CA GLU A 30 -0.46 -9.50 -3.07
C GLU A 30 -1.75 -8.80 -2.65
N ILE A 31 -2.31 -7.97 -3.53
CA ILE A 31 -3.47 -7.11 -3.23
C ILE A 31 -4.76 -7.93 -3.08
N ARG A 32 -4.93 -9.00 -3.87
CA ARG A 32 -6.12 -9.89 -3.80
C ARG A 32 -6.21 -10.70 -2.50
N LYS A 33 -5.21 -10.66 -1.62
CA LYS A 33 -5.30 -11.27 -0.29
C LYS A 33 -6.41 -10.59 0.52
N PRO A 34 -7.26 -11.33 1.27
CA PRO A 34 -8.42 -10.75 1.98
C PRO A 34 -8.09 -9.52 2.83
N HIS A 35 -6.94 -9.53 3.51
CA HIS A 35 -6.49 -8.44 4.39
C HIS A 35 -5.91 -7.22 3.66
N SER A 36 -5.70 -7.29 2.34
CA SER A 36 -5.07 -6.23 1.54
C SER A 36 -6.02 -5.58 0.53
N ILE A 37 -7.31 -5.95 0.55
CA ILE A 37 -8.29 -5.47 -0.42
C ILE A 37 -8.47 -3.94 -0.39
N HIS A 38 -8.30 -3.30 0.76
CA HIS A 38 -8.33 -1.84 0.90
C HIS A 38 -7.19 -1.13 0.14
N LYS A 39 -6.11 -1.84 -0.22
CA LYS A 39 -5.03 -1.31 -1.08
C LYS A 39 -5.42 -1.32 -2.55
N LEU A 40 -6.40 -2.15 -2.93
CA LEU A 40 -6.84 -2.30 -4.32
C LEU A 40 -7.36 -0.97 -4.86
N ASP A 41 -8.26 -0.30 -4.12
CA ASP A 41 -8.85 0.96 -4.57
C ASP A 41 -7.79 2.05 -4.75
N PHE A 42 -6.81 2.12 -3.84
CA PHE A 42 -5.69 3.05 -3.95
C PHE A 42 -4.83 2.80 -5.20
N PHE A 43 -4.46 1.54 -5.45
CA PHE A 43 -3.61 1.21 -6.59
C PHE A 43 -4.36 1.31 -7.92
N ILE A 44 -5.66 0.97 -7.95
CA ILE A 44 -6.51 1.17 -9.12
C ILE A 44 -6.54 2.65 -9.47
N ASP A 45 -6.84 3.55 -8.52
CA ASP A 45 -6.81 4.98 -8.76
C ASP A 45 -5.48 5.45 -9.37
N LYS A 46 -4.35 4.98 -8.83
CA LYS A 46 -3.02 5.32 -9.33
C LYS A 46 -2.71 4.75 -10.72
N TRP A 47 -3.19 3.55 -11.02
CA TRP A 47 -3.00 2.94 -12.34
C TRP A 47 -4.00 3.42 -13.38
N SER A 48 -5.20 3.85 -12.96
CA SER A 48 -6.32 4.21 -13.83
C SER A 48 -6.14 5.54 -14.59
N GLY A 49 -5.09 6.29 -14.29
CA GLY A 49 -4.59 7.36 -15.18
C GLY A 49 -3.98 6.82 -16.48
N GLU A 50 -3.43 5.60 -16.46
CA GLU A 50 -2.81 4.92 -17.61
C GLU A 50 -3.59 3.68 -18.09
N ILE A 51 -4.34 3.03 -17.20
CA ILE A 51 -5.18 1.87 -17.48
C ILE A 51 -6.64 2.33 -17.53
N GLN A 52 -7.01 2.80 -18.73
CA GLN A 52 -8.36 2.89 -19.29
C GLN A 52 -9.50 3.11 -18.28
N LYS A 53 -9.92 4.38 -18.18
CA LYS A 53 -11.27 4.80 -17.78
C LYS A 53 -12.33 3.94 -18.52
N GLY A 54 -12.77 2.84 -17.92
CA GLY A 54 -13.81 1.98 -18.49
C GLY A 54 -13.68 0.48 -18.20
N GLN A 55 -12.47 -0.03 -17.87
CA GLN A 55 -12.32 -1.44 -17.54
C GLN A 55 -12.76 -1.70 -16.09
N ARG A 56 -13.75 -2.58 -15.91
CA ARG A 56 -14.21 -3.00 -14.57
C ARG A 56 -13.07 -3.72 -13.84
N HIS A 57 -13.11 -3.68 -12.50
CA HIS A 57 -12.17 -4.31 -11.56
C HIS A 57 -11.69 -5.74 -11.90
N LYS A 58 -12.41 -6.48 -12.76
CA LYS A 58 -12.09 -7.84 -13.20
C LYS A 58 -11.06 -7.93 -14.33
N GLU A 59 -10.74 -6.83 -15.02
CA GLU A 59 -9.90 -6.83 -16.24
C GLU A 59 -8.44 -6.38 -16.00
N LEU A 60 -8.06 -6.04 -14.76
CA LEU A 60 -6.64 -5.89 -14.40
C LEU A 60 -6.00 -7.28 -14.33
N HIS A 61 -5.52 -7.75 -15.48
CA HIS A 61 -5.10 -9.14 -15.65
C HIS A 61 -3.75 -9.48 -15.01
N SER A 62 -2.79 -8.54 -14.97
CA SER A 62 -1.54 -8.73 -14.21
C SER A 62 -0.79 -7.40 -14.01
N VAL A 63 -0.24 -7.17 -12.81
CA VAL A 63 0.64 -6.03 -12.54
C VAL A 63 1.91 -6.56 -11.90
N THR A 64 3.05 -6.36 -12.57
CA THR A 64 4.36 -6.69 -12.02
C THR A 64 4.95 -5.47 -11.34
N ARG A 65 5.31 -5.59 -10.06
CA ARG A 65 6.07 -4.56 -9.35
C ARG A 65 7.54 -4.90 -9.36
N VAL A 66 8.36 -3.90 -9.69
CA VAL A 66 9.82 -3.92 -9.54
C VAL A 66 10.16 -2.92 -8.44
N GLU A 67 10.80 -3.38 -7.38
CA GLU A 67 11.10 -2.57 -6.19
C GLU A 67 12.54 -2.79 -5.73
N PHE A 68 13.23 -1.70 -5.44
CA PHE A 68 14.52 -1.72 -4.75
C PHE A 68 14.34 -1.21 -3.33
N GLN A 69 14.63 -2.06 -2.36
CA GLN A 69 14.76 -1.71 -0.97
C GLN A 69 16.23 -1.34 -0.70
N ILE A 70 16.47 -0.12 -0.23
CA ILE A 70 17.80 0.39 0.12
C ILE A 70 17.80 0.72 1.61
N ARG A 71 18.81 0.25 2.36
CA ARG A 71 18.99 0.60 3.78
C ARG A 71 19.59 2.00 3.92
N LYS A 72 19.33 2.62 5.08
CA LYS A 72 19.81 3.99 5.38
C LYS A 72 21.33 4.13 5.25
N ASP A 73 22.09 3.16 5.73
CA ASP A 73 23.56 3.21 5.66
C ASP A 73 24.06 3.20 4.22
N ALA A 74 23.46 2.37 3.36
CA ALA A 74 23.75 2.33 1.94
C ALA A 74 23.38 3.63 1.22
N LEU A 75 22.24 4.22 1.59
CA LEU A 75 21.77 5.50 1.07
C LEU A 75 22.75 6.64 1.44
N ASN A 76 23.24 6.65 2.67
CA ASN A 76 24.18 7.65 3.18
C ASN A 76 25.59 7.48 2.61
N GLN A 77 26.11 6.24 2.59
CA GLN A 77 27.51 5.96 2.27
C GLN A 77 27.75 5.86 0.76
N PHE A 78 26.90 5.14 0.04
CA PHE A 78 27.11 4.88 -1.39
C PHE A 78 26.44 5.92 -2.27
N LEU A 79 25.27 6.41 -1.84
CA LEU A 79 24.46 7.35 -2.64
C LEU A 79 24.58 8.80 -2.14
N LYS A 80 25.29 9.03 -1.02
CA LYS A 80 25.52 10.35 -0.39
C LYS A 80 24.24 11.15 -0.15
N VAL A 81 23.16 10.46 0.17
CA VAL A 81 21.85 11.06 0.45
C VAL A 81 21.65 11.17 1.94
N GLY A 82 21.76 12.38 2.50
CA GLY A 82 21.64 12.60 3.95
C GLY A 82 20.20 12.84 4.43
N ASN A 83 19.31 13.26 3.54
CA ASN A 83 17.92 13.58 3.86
C ASN A 83 16.98 13.29 2.68
N PHE A 84 15.68 13.47 2.92
CA PHE A 84 14.64 13.17 1.93
C PHE A 84 14.67 14.08 0.68
N ASN A 85 15.04 15.36 0.83
CA ASN A 85 15.14 16.25 -0.32
C ASN A 85 16.31 15.87 -1.23
N ASP A 86 17.44 15.46 -0.64
CA ASP A 86 18.57 14.93 -1.39
C ASP A 86 18.16 13.65 -2.13
N PHE A 87 17.37 12.78 -1.48
CA PHE A 87 16.87 11.57 -2.11
C PHE A 87 16.03 11.87 -3.34
N LEU A 88 15.10 12.83 -3.24
CA LEU A 88 14.26 13.21 -4.38
C LEU A 88 15.09 13.74 -5.54
N LYS A 89 16.04 14.65 -5.28
CA LYS A 89 16.95 15.21 -6.29
C LYS A 89 17.82 14.15 -6.97
N SER A 90 18.21 13.12 -6.22
CA SER A 90 19.05 12.03 -6.72
C SER A 90 18.27 10.81 -7.19
N SER A 91 16.94 10.79 -7.07
CA SER A 91 16.11 9.60 -7.28
C SER A 91 16.29 8.97 -8.67
N VAL A 92 16.40 9.79 -9.71
CA VAL A 92 16.67 9.36 -11.09
C VAL A 92 18.07 8.72 -11.22
N ALA A 93 19.09 9.35 -10.63
CA ALA A 93 20.47 8.83 -10.64
C ALA A 93 20.56 7.50 -9.87
N ILE A 94 19.89 7.41 -8.72
CA ILE A 94 19.78 6.19 -7.91
C ILE A 94 19.09 5.09 -8.73
N TRP A 95 17.99 5.40 -9.41
CA TRP A 95 17.29 4.43 -10.25
C TRP A 95 18.17 3.91 -11.40
N ARG A 96 18.93 4.80 -12.06
CA ARG A 96 19.89 4.40 -13.11
C ARG A 96 20.96 3.47 -12.55
N TYR A 97 21.60 3.84 -11.45
CA TYR A 97 22.60 2.98 -10.80
C TYR A 97 22.04 1.59 -10.49
N LEU A 98 20.86 1.53 -9.88
CA LEU A 98 20.22 0.27 -9.49
C LEU A 98 19.86 -0.62 -10.69
N THR A 99 19.42 -0.01 -11.79
CA THR A 99 18.89 -0.74 -12.95
C THR A 99 19.91 -0.96 -14.07
N GLN A 100 21.05 -0.27 -14.06
CA GLN A 100 22.08 -0.37 -15.10
C GLN A 100 23.37 -0.99 -14.55
N ASP A 101 23.79 -0.60 -13.35
CA ASP A 101 25.08 -0.99 -12.79
C ASP A 101 24.94 -2.11 -11.75
N TRP A 102 24.07 -1.94 -10.75
CA TRP A 102 23.93 -2.89 -9.64
C TRP A 102 23.24 -4.19 -10.06
N PHE A 103 22.19 -4.11 -10.89
CA PHE A 103 21.48 -5.28 -11.40
C PHE A 103 21.08 -5.12 -12.85
N ARG A 104 21.27 -6.20 -13.63
CA ARG A 104 20.86 -6.30 -15.03
C ARG A 104 20.08 -7.58 -15.25
N HIS A 105 18.97 -7.47 -15.97
CA HIS A 105 18.23 -8.62 -16.46
C HIS A 105 18.48 -8.79 -17.97
N CYS A 106 19.19 -9.84 -18.33
CA CYS A 106 19.58 -10.15 -19.71
C CYS A 106 18.63 -11.15 -20.35
N VAL A 107 18.59 -11.19 -21.69
CA VAL A 107 17.77 -12.14 -22.46
C VAL A 107 18.24 -13.58 -22.28
N ARG A 108 19.55 -13.76 -22.09
CA ARG A 108 20.20 -15.05 -21.89
C ARG A 108 21.11 -14.96 -20.67
N GLU A 109 21.46 -16.13 -20.14
CA GLU A 109 22.48 -16.21 -19.11
C GLU A 109 23.77 -15.55 -19.59
N VAL A 110 24.37 -14.76 -18.71
CA VAL A 110 25.60 -14.05 -19.01
C VAL A 110 26.75 -15.04 -18.99
N ASP A 111 27.52 -15.10 -20.08
CA ASP A 111 28.75 -15.86 -20.11
C ASP A 111 29.80 -15.19 -19.22
N ARG A 112 29.92 -15.71 -17.99
CA ARG A 112 30.86 -15.21 -16.99
C ARG A 112 32.30 -15.68 -17.25
N LYS A 113 32.50 -16.70 -18.08
CA LYS A 113 33.83 -17.29 -18.32
C LYS A 113 34.63 -16.45 -19.31
N ASN A 114 33.97 -15.91 -20.33
CA ASN A 114 34.65 -15.23 -21.44
C ASN A 114 34.74 -13.70 -21.31
N ARG A 115 34.57 -13.14 -20.09
CA ARG A 115 34.65 -11.69 -19.78
C ARG A 115 33.83 -10.74 -20.68
N ASN A 116 32.94 -11.26 -21.54
CA ASN A 116 32.09 -10.48 -22.46
C ASN A 116 30.75 -10.11 -21.82
N GLN A 117 30.72 -9.89 -20.51
CA GLN A 117 29.49 -9.70 -19.73
C GLN A 117 28.75 -8.43 -20.15
N ASP A 118 29.49 -7.40 -20.56
CA ASP A 118 28.93 -6.13 -21.01
C ASP A 118 28.15 -6.25 -22.32
N LYS A 119 28.51 -7.22 -23.17
CA LYS A 119 27.83 -7.51 -24.44
C LYS A 119 26.51 -8.26 -24.25
N ALA A 120 26.19 -8.69 -23.04
CA ALA A 120 24.94 -9.38 -22.78
C ALA A 120 23.74 -8.46 -23.03
N LYS A 121 22.89 -8.89 -23.97
CA LYS A 121 21.71 -8.14 -24.39
C LYS A 121 20.71 -8.04 -23.25
N ILE A 122 20.39 -6.81 -22.84
CA ILE A 122 19.36 -6.50 -21.85
C ILE A 122 17.98 -6.91 -22.39
N SER A 123 17.15 -7.52 -21.54
CA SER A 123 15.80 -7.95 -21.93
C SER A 123 14.89 -6.76 -22.22
N PHE A 124 13.85 -6.99 -23.03
CA PHE A 124 12.86 -5.95 -23.32
C PHE A 124 12.18 -5.44 -22.04
N PHE A 125 11.74 -6.35 -21.18
CA PHE A 125 11.17 -6.02 -19.86
C PHE A 125 12.09 -5.08 -19.06
N TRP A 126 13.39 -5.37 -19.01
CA TRP A 126 14.33 -4.56 -18.22
C TRP A 126 14.62 -3.21 -18.86
N LYS A 127 14.59 -3.10 -20.19
CA LYS A 127 14.65 -1.80 -20.87
C LYS A 127 13.48 -0.90 -20.48
N THR A 128 12.27 -1.46 -20.34
CA THR A 128 11.10 -0.71 -19.84
C THR A 128 11.34 -0.20 -18.42
N VAL A 129 11.90 -1.03 -17.54
CA VAL A 129 12.25 -0.63 -16.16
C VAL A 129 13.30 0.50 -16.16
N GLN A 130 14.33 0.40 -17.00
CA GLN A 130 15.37 1.42 -17.11
C GLN A 130 14.85 2.76 -17.66
N ALA A 131 13.87 2.73 -18.56
CA ALA A 131 13.35 3.90 -19.24
C ALA A 131 12.61 4.88 -18.31
N ILE A 132 12.17 4.44 -17.12
CA ILE A 132 11.51 5.29 -16.10
C ILE A 132 12.40 6.48 -15.72
N ALA A 133 13.73 6.30 -15.72
CA ALA A 133 14.67 7.39 -15.44
C ALA A 133 14.65 8.53 -16.47
N ASN A 134 13.95 8.37 -17.60
CA ASN A 134 13.82 9.38 -18.65
C ASN A 134 12.42 10.00 -18.69
N THR A 135 11.51 9.59 -17.79
CA THR A 135 10.21 10.23 -17.64
C THR A 135 10.39 11.59 -16.97
N PRO A 136 9.79 12.68 -17.49
CA PRO A 136 9.91 14.00 -16.88
C PRO A 136 9.43 13.99 -15.43
N GLU A 137 10.12 14.72 -14.56
CA GLU A 137 9.72 14.87 -13.16
C GLU A 137 8.31 15.49 -13.11
N ILE A 138 7.34 14.69 -12.69
CA ILE A 138 6.00 15.19 -12.37
C ILE A 138 6.11 15.75 -10.95
N ALA A 139 5.85 17.04 -10.77
CA ALA A 139 5.71 17.63 -9.46
C ALA A 139 4.56 16.94 -8.70
N VAL A 140 4.87 15.98 -7.85
CA VAL A 140 3.86 15.28 -7.05
C VAL A 140 3.65 16.06 -5.75
N ARG A 141 2.53 16.76 -5.65
CA ARG A 141 2.07 17.28 -4.36
C ARG A 141 1.44 16.13 -3.57
N ALA A 142 1.81 15.99 -2.31
CA ALA A 142 1.11 15.10 -1.39
C ALA A 142 -0.33 15.62 -1.21
N ILE A 143 -1.28 15.02 -1.92
CA ILE A 143 -2.70 15.21 -1.65
C ILE A 143 -3.03 14.24 -0.52
N LYS A 144 -3.41 14.77 0.63
CA LYS A 144 -3.93 13.97 1.73
C LYS A 144 -5.29 13.44 1.28
N LYS A 145 -5.31 12.24 0.71
CA LYS A 145 -6.57 11.58 0.36
C LYS A 145 -7.30 11.25 1.65
N ASN A 146 -8.49 11.80 1.73
CA ASN A 146 -9.55 11.46 2.66
C ASN A 146 -9.74 9.94 2.69
N ARG A 147 -9.58 9.34 3.89
CA ARG A 147 -9.66 7.90 4.08
C ARG A 147 -11.09 7.55 4.37
N PHE A 148 -11.80 7.11 3.34
CA PHE A 148 -13.14 6.56 3.51
C PHE A 148 -13.12 5.45 4.57
N LYS A 149 -13.83 5.66 5.68
CA LYS A 149 -14.00 4.61 6.68
C LYS A 149 -15.06 3.65 6.20
N ALA A 150 -14.67 2.43 5.88
CA ALA A 150 -15.63 1.37 5.65
C ALA A 150 -16.51 1.21 6.91
N ILE A 151 -17.81 1.46 6.77
CA ILE A 151 -18.78 1.42 7.88
C ILE A 151 -18.91 0.00 8.42
N LYS A 152 -18.84 -1.03 7.56
CA LYS A 152 -19.05 -2.42 7.98
C LYS A 152 -18.07 -2.89 9.08
N PRO A 153 -16.75 -2.72 8.97
CA PRO A 153 -15.83 -3.04 10.08
C PRO A 153 -16.16 -2.32 11.39
N LEU A 154 -16.62 -1.06 11.32
CA LEU A 154 -17.05 -0.32 12.51
C LEU A 154 -18.30 -0.93 13.13
N LEU A 155 -19.29 -1.34 12.32
CA LEU A 155 -20.48 -2.04 12.81
C LEU A 155 -20.13 -3.39 13.45
N ASP A 156 -19.23 -4.16 12.84
CA ASP A 156 -18.78 -5.45 13.38
C ASP A 156 -18.06 -5.26 14.74
N GLN A 157 -17.25 -4.19 14.87
CA GLN A 157 -16.59 -3.82 16.12
C GLN A 157 -17.60 -3.37 17.18
N THR A 158 -18.55 -2.50 16.81
CA THR A 158 -19.61 -2.02 17.70
C THR A 158 -20.41 -3.20 18.24
N ARG A 159 -20.82 -4.15 17.40
CA ARG A 159 -21.54 -5.36 17.84
C ARG A 159 -20.78 -6.11 18.93
N GLY A 160 -19.48 -6.35 18.75
CA GLY A 160 -18.67 -7.05 19.75
C GLY A 160 -18.57 -6.30 21.09
N LEU A 161 -18.43 -4.97 21.05
CA LEU A 161 -18.40 -4.13 22.24
C LEU A 161 -19.74 -4.14 22.97
N LEU A 162 -20.86 -4.01 22.25
CA LEU A 162 -22.20 -4.03 22.83
C LEU A 162 -22.48 -5.37 23.52
N VAL A 163 -22.14 -6.49 22.89
CA VAL A 163 -22.26 -7.83 23.50
C VAL A 163 -21.43 -7.92 24.78
N SER A 164 -20.19 -7.39 24.76
CA SER A 164 -19.31 -7.40 25.94
C SER A 164 -19.85 -6.55 27.10
N ILE A 165 -20.46 -5.40 26.79
CA ILE A 165 -21.11 -4.53 27.77
C ILE A 165 -22.31 -5.25 28.39
N CYS A 166 -23.20 -5.82 27.57
CA CYS A 166 -24.37 -6.53 28.05
C CYS A 166 -23.99 -7.72 28.94
N ALA A 167 -22.99 -8.51 28.52
CA ALA A 167 -22.47 -9.63 29.32
C ALA A 167 -21.87 -9.14 30.65
N GLY A 168 -21.08 -8.06 30.63
CA GLY A 168 -20.49 -7.46 31.84
C GLY A 168 -21.53 -6.89 32.81
N LEU A 169 -22.70 -6.50 32.31
CA LEU A 169 -23.84 -6.04 33.11
C LEU A 169 -24.79 -7.18 33.53
N GLY A 170 -24.47 -8.43 33.19
CA GLY A 170 -25.20 -9.62 33.64
C GLY A 170 -26.43 -9.99 32.80
N HIS A 171 -26.60 -9.44 31.60
CA HIS A 171 -27.67 -9.87 30.71
C HIS A 171 -27.44 -11.31 30.23
N SER A 172 -28.53 -12.07 30.12
CA SER A 172 -28.55 -13.36 29.43
C SER A 172 -28.53 -13.15 27.90
N PRO A 173 -27.90 -14.06 27.13
CA PRO A 173 -27.99 -14.04 25.66
C PRO A 173 -29.42 -14.06 25.11
N ASP A 174 -30.37 -14.60 25.87
CA ASP A 174 -31.79 -14.69 25.48
C ASP A 174 -32.58 -13.40 25.80
N ASP A 175 -32.02 -12.49 26.59
CA ASP A 175 -32.65 -11.22 26.99
C ASP A 175 -32.41 -10.11 25.96
N PHE A 176 -32.88 -10.33 24.72
CA PHE A 176 -32.65 -9.38 23.63
C PHE A 176 -33.19 -7.98 23.94
N PHE A 177 -34.40 -7.88 24.46
CA PHE A 177 -35.03 -6.59 24.74
C PHE A 177 -34.36 -5.84 25.90
N GLY A 178 -33.99 -6.54 26.98
CA GLY A 178 -33.25 -5.93 28.08
C GLY A 178 -31.86 -5.45 27.63
N MET A 179 -31.14 -6.26 26.85
CA MET A 179 -29.86 -5.86 26.25
C MET A 179 -30.00 -4.58 25.40
N MET A 180 -31.02 -4.52 24.54
CA MET A 180 -31.26 -3.35 23.69
C MET A 180 -31.59 -2.09 24.49
N ALA A 181 -32.43 -2.20 25.53
CA ALA A 181 -32.77 -1.06 26.39
C ALA A 181 -31.54 -0.51 27.12
N THR A 182 -30.70 -1.40 27.67
CA THR A 182 -29.45 -1.04 28.34
C THR A 182 -28.47 -0.36 27.37
N VAL A 183 -28.27 -0.95 26.18
CA VAL A 183 -27.38 -0.40 25.15
C VAL A 183 -27.86 0.97 24.69
N GLN A 184 -29.16 1.15 24.45
CA GLN A 184 -29.71 2.43 24.03
C GLN A 184 -29.44 3.51 25.09
N LYS A 185 -29.69 3.20 26.37
CA LYS A 185 -29.42 4.11 27.48
C LYS A 185 -27.94 4.50 27.54
N ILE A 186 -27.04 3.53 27.47
CA ILE A 186 -25.59 3.78 27.51
C ILE A 186 -25.14 4.60 26.29
N ALA A 187 -25.62 4.27 25.10
CA ALA A 187 -25.25 4.98 23.87
C ALA A 187 -25.66 6.46 23.94
N VAL A 188 -26.86 6.76 24.44
CA VAL A 188 -27.31 8.14 24.66
C VAL A 188 -26.40 8.85 25.66
N GLN A 189 -26.18 8.27 26.84
CA GLN A 189 -25.32 8.87 27.88
C GLN A 189 -23.89 9.14 27.38
N GLN A 190 -23.31 8.20 26.62
CA GLN A 190 -21.96 8.37 26.07
C GLN A 190 -21.90 9.46 24.99
N MET A 191 -22.95 9.60 24.17
CA MET A 191 -23.02 10.70 23.20
C MET A 191 -23.22 12.05 23.89
N GLU A 192 -24.07 12.11 24.91
CA GLU A 192 -24.26 13.32 25.73
C GLU A 192 -22.93 13.75 26.37
N GLN A 193 -22.24 12.85 27.07
CA GLN A 193 -20.92 13.12 27.65
C GLN A 193 -19.90 13.56 26.60
N ALA A 194 -19.89 12.92 25.43
CA ALA A 194 -19.01 13.34 24.35
C ALA A 194 -19.34 14.76 23.88
N MET A 195 -20.62 15.14 23.86
CA MET A 195 -21.09 16.45 23.40
C MET A 195 -20.98 17.57 24.44
N GLU A 196 -20.86 17.26 25.74
CA GLU A 196 -20.55 18.24 26.80
C GLU A 196 -19.27 19.02 26.47
N GLU A 197 -18.25 18.33 25.94
CA GLU A 197 -17.07 18.94 25.34
C GLU A 197 -17.29 19.24 23.84
N TYR A 198 -18.23 20.13 23.54
CA TYR A 198 -18.68 20.38 22.16
C TYR A 198 -17.54 20.72 21.19
N HIS A 199 -16.56 21.54 21.60
CA HIS A 199 -15.44 21.92 20.72
C HIS A 199 -14.51 20.74 20.38
N PRO A 200 -13.99 19.97 21.36
CA PRO A 200 -13.28 18.72 21.10
C PRO A 200 -14.08 17.71 20.27
N PHE A 201 -15.36 17.52 20.60
CA PHE A 201 -16.27 16.63 19.87
C PHE A 201 -16.42 17.04 18.42
N ARG A 202 -16.79 18.29 18.16
CA ARG A 202 -16.95 18.84 16.81
C ARG A 202 -15.67 18.73 16.00
N ARG A 203 -14.52 19.04 16.59
CA ARG A 203 -13.21 18.89 15.92
C ARG A 203 -12.95 17.44 15.52
N LYS A 204 -13.20 16.48 16.43
CA LYS A 204 -13.06 15.05 16.16
C LYS A 204 -14.06 14.58 15.11
N PHE A 205 -15.33 14.98 15.22
CA PHE A 205 -16.39 14.63 14.29
C PHE A 205 -16.09 15.15 12.88
N LEU A 206 -15.73 16.42 12.71
CA LEU A 206 -15.40 16.99 11.41
C LEU A 206 -14.11 16.40 10.81
N ALA A 207 -13.11 16.09 11.64
CA ALA A 207 -11.93 15.36 11.19
C ALA A 207 -12.26 13.94 10.68
N LEU A 208 -13.40 13.37 11.10
CA LEU A 208 -13.92 12.09 10.63
C LEU A 208 -14.93 12.24 9.47
N ALA A 209 -15.64 13.38 9.38
CA ALA A 209 -16.76 13.61 8.48
C ALA A 209 -16.39 14.34 7.18
N ASN A 210 -15.21 14.98 7.07
CA ASN A 210 -14.73 15.70 5.88
C ASN A 210 -14.53 14.82 4.60
N ASP A 211 -15.18 13.65 4.51
CA ASP A 211 -15.18 12.72 3.37
C ASP A 211 -16.50 12.74 2.56
N TYR A 212 -17.42 13.68 2.79
CA TYR A 212 -18.66 13.79 2.00
C TYR A 212 -19.04 15.25 1.72
N GLU A 213 -18.34 15.89 0.78
CA GLU A 213 -19.06 16.77 -0.15
C GLU A 213 -19.70 15.85 -1.19
N LEU A 214 -20.97 15.50 -0.93
CA LEU A 214 -21.88 15.03 -1.96
C LEU A 214 -22.09 16.19 -2.92
N THR A 215 -21.40 16.18 -4.05
CA THR A 215 -21.86 16.90 -5.24
C THR A 215 -23.16 16.26 -5.69
N PHE A 216 -24.27 16.99 -5.47
CA PHE A 216 -25.51 16.81 -6.21
C PHE A 216 -25.32 17.26 -7.65
#